data_AF-A0A430B5L5-F1
#
_entry.id   AF-A0A430B5L5-F1
#
_cell.length_a   1.000
_cell.length_b   1.000
_cell.length_c   1.000
_cell.angle_alpha   90.00
_cell.angle_beta   90.00
_cell.angle_gamma   90.00
#
_symmetry.space_group_name_H-M   'P 1'
#
loop_
_entity.id
_entity.type
_entity.pdbx_description
1 polymer ?
#
loop_
_entity_poly.entity_id
_entity_poly.type
_entity_poly.pdbx_seq_one_letter_code
_entity_poly.pdbx_strand_id
1 'polypeptide(L)' 'MKNKPVGIFLIIVSVLILLFSPSFVFPQLGEGSYDHGEYYLKIIVNFTRLVLISSIFSIVGIKLYFKK' A
#
# COMPACT_ATOMS: atom_id res chain seq x y z
N MET A 1 -26.45 7.66 4.04
CA MET A 1 -25.47 8.76 3.77
C MET A 1 -24.23 8.82 4.68
N LYS A 2 -24.30 8.44 5.97
CA LYS A 2 -23.21 8.72 6.95
C LYS A 2 -21.83 8.09 6.64
N ASN A 3 -21.75 7.06 5.81
CA ASN A 3 -20.50 6.31 5.58
C ASN A 3 -19.84 6.58 4.22
N LYS A 4 -20.48 7.37 3.34
CA LYS A 4 -19.93 7.67 2.00
C LYS A 4 -18.59 8.43 2.06
N PRO A 5 -18.41 9.46 2.92
CA PRO A 5 -17.13 10.16 3.02
C PRO A 5 -15.98 9.25 3.46
N VAL A 6 -16.27 8.33 4.39
CA VAL A 6 -15.30 7.33 4.88
C VAL A 6 -14.89 6.37 3.75
N GLY A 7 -15.85 5.94 2.92
CA GLY A 7 -15.57 5.13 1.75
C GLY A 7 -14.64 5.82 0.74
N ILE A 8 -14.92 7.09 0.43
CA ILE A 8 -14.07 7.91 -0.47
C ILE A 8 -12.66 8.07 0.13
N PHE A 9 -12.57 8.37 1.42
CA PHE A 9 -11.28 8.51 2.11
C PHE A 9 -10.43 7.24 2.00
N LEU A 10 -11.01 6.06 2.25
CA LEU A 10 -10.30 4.79 2.13
C LEU A 10 -9.81 4.50 0.70
N ILE A 11 -10.61 4.85 -0.30
CA ILE A 11 -10.19 4.74 -1.71
C ILE A 11 -9.00 5.66 -1.98
N ILE A 12 -9.06 6.93 -1.56
CA ILE A 12 -7.96 7.89 -1.72
C ILE A 12 -6.69 7.37 -1.04
N VAL A 13 -6.79 6.89 0.20
CA VAL A 13 -5.65 6.33 0.93
C VAL A 13 -5.06 5.12 0.22
N SER A 14 -5.88 4.22 -0.33
CA SER A 14 -5.37 3.07 -1.09
C SER A 14 -4.58 3.47 -2.34
N VAL A 15 -5.01 4.52 -3.04
CA VAL A 15 -4.29 5.08 -4.20
C VAL A 15 -2.97 5.72 -3.76
N LEU A 16 -2.97 6.49 -2.67
CA LEU A 16 -1.76 7.11 -2.12
C LEU A 16 -0.73 6.06 -1.70
N ILE A 17 -1.15 4.96 -1.06
CA ILE A 17 -0.26 3.85 -0.69
C ILE A 17 0.47 3.28 -1.92
N LEU A 18 -0.22 3.12 -3.05
CA LEU A 18 0.38 2.62 -4.29
C LEU A 18 1.30 3.66 -4.94
N LEU A 19 0.87 4.92 -4.99
CA LEU A 19 1.66 6.02 -5.56
C LEU A 19 2.99 6.23 -4.83
N PHE A 20 2.97 6.17 -3.49
CA PHE A 20 4.16 6.34 -2.66
C PHE A 20 4.88 5.02 -2.35
N SER A 21 4.43 3.89 -2.90
CA SER A 21 5.06 2.59 -2.67
C SER A 21 6.56 2.55 -2.97
N PRO A 22 7.09 3.22 -4.03
CA PRO A 22 8.54 3.22 -4.27
C PRO A 22 9.34 3.72 -3.07
N SER A 23 8.87 4.79 -2.41
CA SER A 23 9.56 5.39 -1.25
C SER A 23 9.60 4.50 -0.01
N PHE A 24 8.71 3.51 0.11
CA PHE A 24 8.64 2.58 1.23
C PHE A 24 9.20 1.19 0.89
N VAL A 25 9.30 0.85 -0.40
CA VAL A 25 9.72 -0.46 -0.89
C VAL A 25 11.22 -0.57 -1.02
N PHE A 26 11.90 0.49 -1.47
CA PHE A 26 13.35 0.48 -1.64
C PHE A 26 14.05 0.67 -0.29
N PRO A 27 14.79 -0.33 0.22
CA PRO A 27 15.65 -0.14 1.38
C PRO A 27 16.66 0.95 1.06
N GLN A 28 16.89 1.89 1.99
CA GLN A 28 17.99 2.84 1.86
C GLN A 28 19.29 2.04 1.73
N LEU A 29 20.06 2.34 0.67
CA LEU A 29 21.37 1.75 0.43
C LEU A 29 22.34 2.27 1.50
N GLY A 30 22.29 1.67 2.68
CA GLY A 30 23.29 1.87 3.73
C GLY A 30 24.60 1.21 3.30
N GLU A 31 25.70 1.94 3.47
CA GLU A 31 27.07 1.54 3.13
C GLU A 31 27.41 0.16 3.69
N GLY A 32 27.32 -0.85 2.84
CA GLY A 32 27.61 -2.24 3.19
C GLY A 32 27.26 -3.14 2.02
N SER A 33 28.12 -4.12 1.76
CA SER A 33 27.92 -5.16 0.76
C SER A 33 26.62 -5.93 1.07
N TYR A 34 25.52 -5.52 0.44
CA TYR A 34 24.25 -6.21 0.54
C TYR A 34 24.32 -7.53 -0.23
N ASP A 35 23.90 -8.62 0.40
CA ASP A 35 23.49 -9.81 -0.34
C ASP A 35 22.28 -9.42 -1.21
N HIS A 36 22.50 -9.42 -2.53
CA HIS A 36 21.47 -9.05 -3.50
C HIS A 36 20.20 -9.89 -3.31
N GLY A 37 20.30 -11.15 -2.91
CA GLY A 37 19.16 -12.02 -2.65
C GLY A 37 18.27 -11.48 -1.52
N GLU A 38 18.86 -11.11 -0.39
CA GLU A 38 18.13 -10.53 0.74
C GLU A 38 17.52 -9.16 0.42
N TYR A 39 18.22 -8.35 -0.39
CA TYR A 39 17.74 -7.04 -0.83
C TYR A 39 16.47 -7.16 -1.67
N TYR A 40 16.48 -8.03 -2.69
CA TYR A 40 15.30 -8.27 -3.54
C TYR A 40 14.15 -8.92 -2.77
N LEU A 41 14.44 -9.85 -1.85
CA LEU A 41 13.41 -10.44 -0.99
C LEU A 41 12.71 -9.38 -0.14
N LYS A 42 13.46 -8.45 0.48
CA LYS A 42 12.87 -7.35 1.26
C LYS A 42 11.99 -6.44 0.42
N ILE A 43 12.42 -6.10 -0.81
CA ILE A 43 11.62 -5.34 -1.77
C ILE A 43 10.32 -6.05 -2.07
N ILE A 44 10.38 -7.34 -2.44
CA ILE A 44 9.20 -8.12 -2.82
C ILE A 44 8.21 -8.23 -1.66
N VAL A 45 8.70 -8.50 -0.45
CA VAL A 45 7.86 -8.59 0.76
C VAL A 45 7.19 -7.26 1.07
N ASN A 46 7.92 -6.14 1.03
CA ASN A 46 7.36 -4.82 1.30
C ASN A 46 6.35 -4.40 0.24
N PHE A 47 6.66 -4.63 -1.04
CA PHE A 47 5.75 -4.34 -2.14
C PHE A 47 4.45 -5.16 -2.01
N THR A 48 4.58 -6.47 -1.75
CA THR A 48 3.44 -7.37 -1.55
C THR A 48 2.55 -6.91 -0.39
N ARG A 49 3.15 -6.49 0.73
CA ARG A 49 2.40 -5.95 1.88
C ARG A 49 1.61 -4.69 1.50
N LEU A 50 2.22 -3.74 0.79
CA LEU A 50 1.54 -2.50 0.41
C LEU A 50 0.40 -2.75 -0.60
N VAL A 51 0.59 -3.67 -1.55
CA VAL A 51 -0.45 -4.09 -2.49
C VAL A 51 -1.63 -4.73 -1.76
N LEU A 52 -1.37 -5.60 -0.78
CA LEU A 52 -2.42 -6.22 0.03
C LEU A 52 -3.21 -5.19 0.84
N ILE A 53 -2.52 -4.28 1.53
CA ILE A 53 -3.16 -3.22 2.33
C ILE A 53 -4.01 -2.31 1.42
N SER A 54 -3.46 -1.87 0.29
CA SER A 54 -4.18 -1.04 -0.67
C SER A 54 -5.44 -1.75 -1.19
N SER A 55 -5.33 -3.03 -1.53
CA SER A 55 -6.47 -3.84 -1.99
C SER A 55 -7.58 -3.94 -0.94
N ILE A 56 -7.22 -4.19 0.32
CA ILE A 56 -8.19 -4.25 1.43
C ILE A 56 -8.89 -2.89 1.60
N PHE A 57 -8.14 -1.79 1.61
CA PHE A 57 -8.69 -0.44 1.73
C PHE A 57 -9.60 -0.07 0.56
N SER A 58 -9.22 -0.44 -0.66
CA SER A 58 -10.07 -0.28 -1.84
C SER A 58 -11.39 -1.04 -1.71
N ILE A 59 -11.34 -2.34 -1.35
CA ILE A 59 -12.54 -3.18 -1.20
C ILE A 59 -13.47 -2.62 -0.11
N VAL A 60 -12.93 -2.29 1.06
CA VAL A 60 -13.70 -1.71 2.17
C VAL A 60 -14.25 -0.34 1.79
N GLY A 61 -13.44 0.49 1.14
CA GLY A 61 -13.82 1.83 0.69
C GLY A 61 -14.96 1.82 -0.31
N ILE A 62 -14.87 0.98 -1.34
CA ILE A 62 -15.93 0.75 -2.34
C ILE A 62 -17.20 0.26 -1.64
N LYS A 63 -17.08 -0.75 -0.75
CA LYS A 63 -18.23 -1.29 -0.02
C LYS A 63 -18.94 -0.22 0.80
N LEU A 64 -18.20 0.65 1.48
CA LEU A 64 -18.78 1.74 2.28
C LEU A 64 -19.38 2.87 1.43
N TYR A 65 -18.80 3.15 0.26
CA TYR A 65 -19.32 4.13 -0.67
C TYR A 65 -20.70 3.75 -1.24
N PHE A 66 -20.85 2.48 -1.63
CA PHE A 66 -22.10 1.96 -2.19
C PHE A 66 -23.12 1.50 -1.12
N LYS A 67 -22.73 1.48 0.17
CA LYS A 67 -23.66 1.20 1.26
C LYS A 67 -24.65 2.37 1.41
N LYS A 68 -25.92 2.13 1.05
CA LYS A 68 -27.03 3.11 1.16
C LYS A 68 -27.20 3.61 2.60
#